data_AF-A0AAC9FK50-F1
#
_entry.id   AF-A0AAC9FK50-F1
#
_cell.length_a   1.000
_cell.length_b   1.000
_cell.length_c   1.000
_cell.angle_alpha   90.00
_cell.angle_beta   90.00
_cell.angle_gamma   90.00
#
_symmetry.space_group_name_H-M   'P 1'
#
loop_
_entity.id
_entity.type
_entity.pdbx_description
1 polymer ?
#
loop_
_entity_poly.entity_id
_entity_poly.type
_entity_poly.pdbx_seq_one_letter_code
_entity_poly.pdbx_strand_id
1 'polypeptide(L)' 'MTIHKNPLVKPFVKWAGGKRQLLPEIKRYLPSKIKNYYEPFVGGGAVFLDGEFTIEMQHKVKK' A
#
# COMPACT_ATOMS: atom_id res chain seq x y z
N MET A 1 10.45 -6.49 4.73
CA MET A 1 9.74 -7.53 3.96
C MET A 1 9.20 -6.84 2.71
N THR A 2 9.59 -7.28 1.52
CA THR A 2 9.09 -6.68 0.27
C THR A 2 7.61 -7.05 0.13
N ILE A 3 6.73 -6.06 -0.07
CA ILE A 3 5.34 -6.36 -0.44
C ILE A 3 5.40 -6.85 -1.89
N HIS A 4 5.23 -8.15 -2.10
CA HIS A 4 5.10 -8.71 -3.44
C HIS A 4 3.65 -8.63 -3.88
N LYS A 5 3.42 -8.09 -5.08
CA LYS A 5 2.09 -8.02 -5.69
C LYS A 5 1.50 -9.43 -5.82
N ASN A 6 0.49 -9.73 -5.01
CA ASN A 6 -0.24 -10.99 -5.13
C ASN A 6 -1.34 -10.82 -6.19
N PRO A 7 -1.27 -11.48 -7.35
CA PRO A 7 -2.26 -11.33 -8.42
C PRO A 7 -3.68 -11.75 -8.00
N LEU A 8 -3.81 -12.52 -6.91
CA LEU A 8 -5.10 -12.93 -6.34
C LEU A 8 -5.72 -11.86 -5.43
N VAL A 9 -4.94 -10.86 -5.00
CA VAL A 9 -5.39 -9.79 -4.10
C VAL A 9 -5.61 -8.52 -4.92
N LYS A 10 -6.88 -8.25 -5.23
CA LYS A 10 -7.33 -6.98 -5.83
C LYS A 10 -8.40 -6.35 -4.94
N PRO A 11 -8.50 -5.00 -4.91
CA PRO A 11 -9.62 -4.34 -4.26
C PRO A 11 -10.94 -4.92 -4.80
N PHE A 12 -11.70 -5.61 -3.96
CA PHE A 12 -12.93 -6.31 -4.33
C PHE A 12 -14.18 -5.42 -4.18
N VAL A 13 -14.04 -4.29 -3.48
CA VAL A 13 -15.10 -3.29 -3.30
C VAL A 13 -14.87 -2.12 -4.26
N LYS A 14 -15.90 -1.75 -5.03
CA LYS A 14 -15.93 -0.46 -5.73
C LYS A 14 -16.21 0.63 -4.69
N TRP A 15 -15.24 1.51 -4.47
CA TRP A 15 -15.33 2.63 -3.53
C TRP A 15 -15.30 3.96 -4.29
N ALA A 16 -16.19 4.90 -3.94
CA ALA A 16 -16.17 6.26 -4.50
C ALA A 16 -14.87 6.96 -4.08
N GLY A 17 -14.11 7.52 -5.04
CA GLY A 17 -12.78 8.08 -4.78
C GLY A 17 -11.66 7.03 -4.74
N GLY A 18 -11.83 5.88 -5.39
CA GLY A 18 -10.80 4.87 -5.53
C GLY A 18 -9.53 5.41 -6.22
N LYS A 19 -8.39 5.36 -5.53
CA LYS A 19 -7.11 5.94 -5.98
C LYS A 19 -6.40 5.17 -7.12
N ARG A 20 -7.06 4.17 -7.74
CA ARG A 20 -6.46 3.26 -8.74
C ARG A 20 -5.90 3.98 -9.95
N GLN A 21 -6.61 4.97 -10.49
CA GLN A 21 -6.17 5.75 -11.65
C GLN A 21 -5.00 6.69 -11.31
N LEU A 22 -4.88 7.08 -10.04
CA LEU A 22 -3.82 7.97 -9.54
C LEU A 22 -2.57 7.21 -9.09
N LEU A 23 -2.59 5.87 -9.04
CA LEU A 23 -1.46 5.06 -8.60
C LEU A 23 -0.14 5.37 -9.33
N PRO A 24 -0.10 5.55 -10.66
CA PRO A 24 1.15 5.87 -11.35
C PRO A 24 1.79 7.18 -10.87
N GLU A 25 0.97 8.17 -10.55
CA GLU A 25 1.44 9.48 -10.09
C GLU A 25 1.84 9.42 -8.61
N ILE A 26 1.02 8.79 -7.76
CA ILE A 26 1.33 8.58 -6.33
C ILE A 26 2.68 7.87 -6.17
N LYS A 27 2.96 6.85 -6.99
CA LYS A 27 4.23 6.11 -6.96
C LYS A 27 5.46 6.96 -7.22
N ARG A 28 5.35 8.01 -8.04
CA ARG A 28 6.49 8.90 -8.35
C ARG A 28 6.96 9.70 -7.13
N TYR A 29 6.06 9.95 -6.19
CA TYR A 29 6.36 10.71 -4.97
C TYR A 29 6.54 9.82 -3.73
N LEU A 30 6.25 8.51 -3.83
CA LEU A 30 6.48 7.59 -2.73
C LEU A 30 7.98 7.32 -2.58
N PRO A 31 8.51 7.35 -1.35
CA PRO A 31 9.89 6.95 -1.09
C PRO A 31 10.04 5.44 -1.31
N SER A 32 11.23 5.04 -1.78
CA SER A 32 11.54 3.63 -2.08
C SER A 32 11.55 2.72 -0.84
N LYS A 33 11.79 3.29 0.34
CA LYS A 33 11.78 2.59 1.64
C LYS A 33 10.88 3.33 2.62
N ILE A 34 9.93 2.61 3.21
CA ILE A 34 9.02 3.14 4.22
C ILE A 34 9.17 2.30 5.48
N LYS A 35 9.50 2.95 6.60
CA LYS A 35 9.57 2.26 7.90
C LYS A 35 8.19 1.94 8.43
N ASN A 36 7.31 2.94 8.48
CA ASN A 36 5.92 2.80 8.91
C ASN A 36 5.01 3.46 7.87
N TYR A 37 4.05 2.71 7.33
CA TYR A 37 3.05 3.22 6.39
C TYR A 37 1.71 3.38 7.10
N TYR A 38 1.17 4.59 7.10
CA TYR A 38 -0.17 4.89 7.62
C TYR A 38 -1.00 5.51 6.51
N GLU A 39 -2.20 4.98 6.27
CA GLU A 39 -3.15 5.51 5.30
C GLU A 39 -4.47 5.88 6.01
N PRO A 40 -4.57 7.11 6.59
CA PRO A 40 -5.73 7.52 7.38
C PRO A 40 -7.06 7.46 6.61
N PHE A 41 -6.99 7.64 5.28
CA PHE A 41 -8.13 7.57 4.37
C PHE A 41 -7.95 6.42 3.37
N VAL A 42 -8.03 5.19 3.88
CA VAL A 42 -7.78 3.96 3.11
C VAL A 42 -8.75 3.78 1.95
N GLY A 43 -10.05 4.03 2.16
CA GLY A 43 -11.10 3.71 1.19
C GLY A 43 -10.98 2.25 0.72
N GLY A 44 -10.88 2.02 -0.59
CA GLY A 44 -10.65 0.70 -1.18
C GLY A 44 -9.23 0.13 -1.05
N GLY A 45 -8.32 0.76 -0.30
CA GLY A 45 -6.97 0.25 -0.03
C GLY A 45 -6.06 0.14 -1.27
N ALA A 46 -6.32 0.92 -2.31
CA ALA A 46 -5.66 0.78 -3.61
C ALA A 46 -4.13 0.96 -3.55
N VAL A 47 -3.62 1.87 -2.72
CA VAL A 47 -2.18 2.16 -2.60
C VAL A 47 -1.47 1.05 -1.84
N PHE A 48 -2.04 0.65 -0.70
CA PHE A 48 -1.54 -0.46 0.12
C PHE A 48 -1.49 -1.79 -0.66
N LEU A 49 -2.54 -2.11 -1.41
CA LEU A 49 -2.68 -3.39 -2.11
C LEU A 49 -1.91 -3.46 -3.45
N ASP A 50 -1.60 -2.33 -4.09
CA ASP A 50 -0.83 -2.32 -5.34
C ASP A 50 0.68 -2.48 -5.09
N GLY A 51 1.17 -2.02 -3.92
CA GLY A 51 2.35 -2.55 -3.23
C GLY A 51 3.63 -2.68 -4.06
N GLU A 52 4.27 -1.56 -4.41
CA GLU A 52 5.64 -1.53 -4.95
C GLU A 52 6.59 -0.70 -4.06
N PHE A 53 6.43 -0.80 -2.73
CA PHE A 53 7.36 -0.16 -1.79
C PHE A 53 7.77 -1.15 -0.70
N THR A 54 9.00 -1.01 -0.22
CA THR A 54 9.54 -1.88 0.84
C THR A 54 9.12 -1.36 2.20
N ILE A 55 8.38 -2.18 2.95
CA ILE A 55 8.03 -1.88 4.35
C ILE A 55 9.04 -2.57 5.28
N GLU A 56 9.72 -1.78 6.12
CA GLU A 56 10.55 -2.29 7.20
C GLU A 56 9.68 -2.53 8.44
N MET A 57 9.00 -3.68 8.48
CA MET A 57 8.27 -4.09 9.67
C MET A 57 9.25 -4.31 10.82
N GLN A 58 9.20 -3.45 11.84
CA GLN A 58 9.83 -3.73 13.13
C GLN A 58 8.99 -4.79 13.82
N HIS A 59 9.37 -6.06 13.66
CA HIS A 59 8.78 -7.16 14.42
C HIS A 59 9.21 -7.00 15.88
N LYS A 60 8.42 -6.26 16.66
CA LYS A 60 8.58 -6.16 18.11
C LYS A 60 7.51 -7.02 18.76
N VAL A 61 7.73 -8.33 18.76
CA VAL A 61 7.16 -9.19 19.81
C VAL A 61 7.84 -8.74 21.11
N LYS A 62 7.25 -7.76 21.79
CA LYS A 62 7.54 -7.57 23.21
C LYS A 62 6.80 -8.70 23.93
N LYS A 63 7.60 -9.59 24.54
CA LYS A 63 7.29 -10.65 25.51
C LYS A 63 5.81 -10.92 25.80
#